data_AF-A0A919WSY0-F1
#
_entry.id   AF-A0A919WSY0-F1
#
_cell.length_a   1.000
_cell.length_b   1.000
_cell.length_c   1.000
_cell.angle_alpha   90.00
_cell.angle_beta   90.00
_cell.angle_gamma   90.00
#
_symmetry.space_group_name_H-M   'P 1'
#
loop_
_entity.id
_entity.type
_entity.pdbx_description
1 polymer ?
#
loop_
_entity_poly.entity_id
_entity_poly.type
_entity_poly.pdbx_seq_one_letter_code
_entity_poly.pdbx_strand_id
1 'polypeptide(L)'
;MKTRVFLLLILSVFLLASCGGADGGNEKLDYDQTKKMIVDILKTDDGKKAIQEIISDEDIKQQLIMNEDIVKISIEQALTSKKAEDFWKKSFQDPKFAEAMAKSLKTEHEKLLTDLMKDPQYQQLFIDVLKDPELQKEYATVVKSKEFREHLQQVISETLESPLYKAKIEDILQKEAKKAGEEGNDSKKEDT
;
A
#
# COMPACT_ATOMS: atom_id res chain seq x y z
N MET A 1 -37.23 99.37 -24.43
CA MET A 1 -38.13 98.25 -24.81
C MET A 1 -37.43 97.06 -25.49
N LYS A 2 -36.16 97.14 -25.92
CA LYS A 2 -35.45 96.01 -26.57
C LYS A 2 -34.93 94.92 -25.59
N THR A 3 -34.60 95.27 -24.36
CA THR A 3 -34.09 94.33 -23.34
C THR A 3 -35.16 93.45 -22.68
N ARG A 4 -36.42 93.90 -22.63
CA ARG A 4 -37.55 93.11 -22.09
C ARG A 4 -38.08 92.06 -23.08
N VAL A 5 -37.97 92.33 -24.38
CA VAL A 5 -38.34 91.38 -25.44
C VAL A 5 -37.32 90.24 -25.54
N PHE A 6 -36.03 90.53 -25.34
CA PHE A 6 -34.97 89.52 -25.33
C PHE A 6 -35.08 88.56 -24.14
N LEU A 7 -35.50 89.06 -22.96
CA LEU A 7 -35.68 88.25 -21.76
C LEU A 7 -36.93 87.34 -21.83
N LEU A 8 -37.99 87.78 -22.53
CA LEU A 8 -39.17 86.96 -22.81
C LEU A 8 -38.90 85.86 -23.85
N LEU A 9 -38.00 86.11 -24.80
CA LEU A 9 -37.65 85.14 -25.85
C LEU A 9 -36.72 84.02 -25.33
N ILE A 10 -35.85 84.31 -24.36
CA ILE A 10 -35.01 83.31 -23.67
C ILE A 10 -35.83 82.40 -22.74
N LEU A 11 -36.87 82.94 -22.07
CA LEU A 11 -37.75 82.15 -21.21
C LEU A 11 -38.64 81.17 -22.01
N SER A 12 -38.98 81.52 -23.25
CA SER A 12 -39.77 80.67 -24.16
C SER A 12 -38.97 79.47 -24.72
N VAL A 13 -37.64 79.55 -24.78
CA VAL A 13 -36.79 78.43 -25.25
C VAL A 13 -36.59 77.38 -24.16
N PHE A 14 -36.58 77.78 -22.87
CA PHE A 14 -36.45 76.85 -21.75
C PHE A 14 -37.72 76.01 -21.51
N LEU A 15 -38.90 76.52 -21.86
CA LEU A 15 -40.17 75.79 -21.68
C LEU A 15 -40.41 74.70 -22.75
N LEU A 16 -39.73 74.75 -23.90
CA LEU A 16 -39.84 73.74 -24.97
C LEU A 16 -38.88 72.56 -24.81
N ALA A 17 -37.90 72.63 -23.88
CA ALA A 17 -37.05 71.50 -23.50
C ALA A 17 -37.68 70.59 -22.42
N SER A 18 -38.91 70.89 -21.99
CA SER A 18 -39.64 70.14 -20.95
C SER A 18 -40.93 69.51 -21.48
N CYS A 19 -40.87 68.88 -22.66
CA CYS A 19 -41.95 68.01 -23.13
C CYS A 19 -41.41 66.88 -24.02
N GLY A 20 -40.93 65.84 -23.33
CA GLY A 20 -40.61 64.50 -23.82
C GLY A 20 -40.26 63.71 -22.57
N GLY A 21 -41.23 63.18 -21.84
CA GLY A 21 -41.84 61.90 -22.16
C GLY A 21 -41.30 60.91 -21.13
N ALA A 22 -42.18 60.42 -20.27
CA ALA A 22 -41.86 59.65 -19.08
C ALA A 22 -40.87 58.51 -19.33
N ASP A 23 -39.78 58.43 -18.54
CA ASP A 23 -39.26 57.13 -18.11
C ASP A 23 -38.43 57.27 -16.82
N GLY A 24 -39.12 57.56 -15.72
CA GLY A 24 -38.60 57.41 -14.37
C GLY A 24 -39.15 56.13 -13.76
N GLY A 25 -38.68 54.96 -14.23
CA GLY A 25 -39.17 53.68 -13.71
C GLY A 25 -38.76 52.38 -14.41
N ASN A 26 -37.80 52.38 -15.33
CA ASN A 26 -37.55 51.20 -16.18
C ASN A 26 -36.21 50.47 -15.96
N GLU A 27 -35.24 51.04 -15.26
CA GLU A 27 -33.91 50.40 -15.08
C GLU A 27 -33.97 49.05 -14.34
N LYS A 28 -34.94 48.85 -13.44
CA LYS A 28 -35.12 47.55 -12.75
C LYS A 28 -35.92 46.53 -13.55
N LEU A 29 -36.86 46.98 -14.39
CA LEU A 29 -37.64 46.08 -15.25
C LEU A 29 -36.79 45.56 -16.42
N ASP A 30 -35.89 46.39 -16.94
CA ASP A 30 -34.95 46.01 -17.99
C ASP A 30 -33.87 45.05 -17.48
N TYR A 31 -33.41 45.20 -16.22
CA TYR A 31 -32.44 44.28 -15.63
C TYR A 31 -33.00 42.86 -15.46
N ASP A 32 -34.24 42.72 -14.97
CA ASP A 32 -34.86 41.40 -14.80
C ASP A 32 -35.24 40.76 -16.15
N GLN A 33 -35.65 41.56 -17.14
CA GLN A 33 -35.89 41.07 -18.51
C GLN A 33 -34.60 40.69 -19.22
N THR A 34 -33.55 41.51 -19.12
CA THR A 34 -32.21 41.22 -19.65
C THR A 34 -31.62 39.98 -18.99
N LYS A 35 -31.79 39.81 -17.66
CA LYS A 35 -31.37 38.61 -16.95
C LYS A 35 -32.09 37.37 -17.46
N LYS A 36 -33.41 37.43 -17.66
CA LYS A 36 -34.17 36.30 -18.25
C LYS A 36 -33.70 36.00 -19.67
N MET A 37 -33.50 37.03 -20.48
CA MET A 37 -32.99 36.90 -21.85
C MET A 37 -31.61 36.22 -21.87
N ILE A 38 -30.68 36.62 -21.02
CA ILE A 38 -29.34 35.99 -20.90
C ILE A 38 -29.47 34.54 -20.44
N VAL A 39 -30.30 34.26 -19.43
CA VAL A 39 -30.53 32.88 -18.94
C VAL A 39 -31.14 32.00 -20.03
N ASP A 40 -32.04 32.54 -20.85
CA ASP A 40 -32.67 31.83 -21.94
C ASP A 40 -31.67 31.59 -23.09
N ILE A 41 -30.82 32.57 -23.43
CA ILE A 41 -29.70 32.41 -24.39
C ILE A 41 -28.71 31.34 -23.91
N LEU A 42 -28.36 31.29 -22.63
CA LEU A 42 -27.47 30.24 -22.09
C LEU A 42 -28.11 28.84 -22.14
N LYS A 43 -29.45 28.76 -22.11
CA LYS A 43 -30.20 27.51 -22.17
C LYS A 43 -30.50 27.04 -23.59
N THR A 44 -30.42 27.91 -24.60
CA THR A 44 -30.61 27.52 -26.00
C THR A 44 -29.52 26.55 -26.44
N ASP A 45 -29.81 25.82 -27.52
CA ASP A 45 -28.84 24.87 -28.07
C ASP A 45 -27.57 25.56 -28.56
N ASP A 46 -27.67 26.81 -29.02
CA ASP A 46 -26.52 27.62 -29.44
C ASP A 46 -25.68 28.07 -28.24
N GLY A 47 -26.31 28.46 -27.13
CA GLY A 47 -25.60 28.78 -25.88
C GLY A 47 -24.88 27.56 -25.29
N LYS A 48 -25.52 26.39 -25.30
CA LYS A 48 -24.89 25.13 -24.88
C LYS A 48 -23.73 24.73 -25.79
N LYS A 49 -23.89 24.86 -27.11
CA LYS A 49 -22.81 24.58 -28.08
C LYS A 49 -21.63 25.51 -27.90
N ALA A 50 -21.87 26.81 -27.73
CA ALA A 50 -20.81 27.78 -27.50
C ALA A 50 -20.03 27.47 -26.20
N ILE A 51 -20.73 27.13 -25.11
CA ILE A 51 -20.07 26.69 -23.87
C ILE A 51 -19.30 25.37 -24.09
N GLN A 52 -19.86 24.43 -24.83
CA GLN A 52 -19.22 23.16 -25.14
C GLN A 52 -17.95 23.35 -25.98
N GLU A 53 -17.95 24.27 -26.94
CA GLU A 53 -16.77 24.62 -27.75
C GLU A 53 -15.68 25.25 -26.87
N ILE A 54 -16.06 26.18 -25.98
CA ILE A 54 -15.15 26.84 -25.03
C ILE A 54 -14.56 25.82 -24.05
N ILE A 55 -15.36 24.92 -23.47
CA ILE A 55 -14.87 23.86 -22.57
C ILE A 55 -14.12 22.77 -23.34
N SER A 56 -14.29 22.67 -24.66
CA SER A 56 -13.52 21.74 -25.49
C SER A 56 -12.12 22.25 -25.79
N ASP A 57 -11.85 23.54 -25.59
CA ASP A 57 -10.51 24.12 -25.70
C ASP A 57 -9.59 23.53 -24.62
N GLU A 58 -8.43 23.03 -25.03
CA GLU A 58 -7.47 22.36 -24.15
C GLU A 58 -6.93 23.30 -23.06
N ASP A 59 -6.77 24.59 -23.35
CA ASP A 59 -6.28 25.57 -22.38
C ASP A 59 -7.31 25.81 -21.28
N ILE A 60 -8.59 25.82 -21.65
CA ILE A 60 -9.71 25.99 -20.71
C ILE A 60 -9.98 24.71 -19.93
N LYS A 61 -9.89 23.53 -20.56
CA LYS A 61 -9.93 22.23 -19.85
C LYS A 61 -8.87 22.14 -18.77
N GLN A 62 -7.63 22.52 -19.10
CA GLN A 62 -6.52 22.48 -18.15
C GLN A 62 -6.81 23.38 -16.94
N GLN A 63 -7.30 24.60 -17.15
CA GLN A 63 -7.66 25.51 -16.07
C GLN A 63 -8.84 25.02 -15.22
N LEU A 64 -9.83 24.34 -15.83
CA LEU A 64 -10.99 23.77 -15.12
C LEU A 64 -10.64 22.50 -14.33
N ILE A 65 -9.73 21.66 -14.85
CA ILE A 65 -9.26 20.44 -14.20
C ILE A 65 -8.30 20.77 -13.03
N MET A 66 -7.65 21.94 -13.03
CA MET A 66 -6.70 22.36 -12.00
C MET A 66 -7.34 22.82 -10.67
N ASN A 67 -8.57 22.41 -10.35
CA ASN A 67 -9.06 22.55 -8.99
C ASN A 67 -8.42 21.45 -8.13
N GLU A 68 -7.28 21.76 -7.51
CA GLU A 68 -6.48 20.82 -6.70
C GLU A 68 -7.31 20.10 -5.65
N ASP A 69 -8.28 20.78 -5.01
CA ASP A 69 -9.14 20.18 -3.99
C ASP A 69 -10.09 19.13 -4.58
N ILE A 70 -10.72 19.44 -5.73
CA ILE A 70 -11.63 18.49 -6.40
C ILE A 70 -10.83 17.30 -6.94
N VAL A 71 -9.65 17.52 -7.52
CA VAL A 71 -8.78 16.45 -8.00
C VAL A 71 -8.34 15.56 -6.85
N LYS A 72 -7.88 16.14 -5.74
CA LYS A 72 -7.48 15.39 -4.55
C LYS A 72 -8.62 14.57 -3.97
N ILE A 73 -9.79 15.17 -3.74
CA ILE A 73 -10.97 14.46 -3.21
C ILE A 73 -11.39 13.34 -4.16
N SER A 74 -11.37 13.59 -5.47
CA SER A 74 -11.75 12.58 -6.47
C SER A 74 -10.77 11.40 -6.49
N ILE A 75 -9.46 11.67 -6.38
CA ILE A 75 -8.43 10.62 -6.29
C ILE A 75 -8.57 9.85 -4.99
N GLU A 76 -8.71 10.52 -3.85
CA GLU A 76 -8.91 9.87 -2.55
C GLU A 76 -10.15 8.98 -2.58
N GLN A 77 -11.30 9.51 -3.01
CA GLN A 77 -12.54 8.75 -3.14
C GLN A 77 -12.39 7.58 -4.11
N ALA A 78 -11.72 7.77 -5.25
CA ALA A 78 -11.48 6.70 -6.19
C ALA A 78 -10.65 5.58 -5.54
N LEU A 79 -9.53 5.92 -4.90
CA LEU A 79 -8.59 4.97 -4.31
C LEU A 79 -9.10 4.28 -3.04
N THR A 80 -9.92 4.94 -2.23
CA THR A 80 -10.52 4.36 -1.02
C THR A 80 -11.87 3.69 -1.29
N SER A 81 -12.37 3.75 -2.52
CA SER A 81 -13.63 3.09 -2.88
C SER A 81 -13.47 1.57 -3.00
N LYS A 82 -14.58 0.86 -2.81
CA LYS A 82 -14.67 -0.57 -3.11
C LYS A 82 -14.34 -0.90 -4.57
N LYS A 83 -14.58 0.06 -5.48
CA LYS A 83 -14.23 -0.07 -6.90
C LYS A 83 -12.71 -0.10 -7.11
N ALA A 84 -11.93 0.66 -6.33
CA ALA A 84 -10.47 0.54 -6.35
C ALA A 84 -10.00 -0.79 -5.78
N GLU A 85 -10.59 -1.27 -4.68
CA GLU A 85 -10.27 -2.60 -4.15
C GLU A 85 -10.47 -3.70 -5.22
N ASP A 86 -11.61 -3.68 -5.92
CA ASP A 86 -11.89 -4.61 -7.01
C ASP A 86 -10.96 -4.43 -8.21
N PHE A 87 -10.60 -3.17 -8.53
CA PHE A 87 -9.59 -2.89 -9.57
C PHE A 87 -8.26 -3.52 -9.22
N TRP A 88 -7.74 -3.29 -8.00
CA TRP A 88 -6.47 -3.88 -7.56
C TRP A 88 -6.53 -5.40 -7.56
N LYS A 89 -7.59 -6.01 -7.02
CA LYS A 89 -7.77 -7.47 -7.05
C LYS A 89 -7.71 -8.04 -8.47
N LYS A 90 -8.39 -7.40 -9.43
CA LYS A 90 -8.37 -7.83 -10.85
C LYS A 90 -7.02 -7.57 -11.51
N SER A 91 -6.40 -6.42 -11.26
CA SER A 91 -5.10 -6.08 -11.83
C SER A 91 -4.00 -7.02 -11.32
N PHE A 92 -4.01 -7.40 -10.04
CA PHE A 92 -3.05 -8.38 -9.51
C PHE A 92 -3.26 -9.81 -10.02
N GLN A 93 -4.41 -10.12 -10.64
CA GLN A 93 -4.63 -11.38 -11.34
C GLN A 93 -4.00 -11.40 -12.74
N ASP A 94 -3.69 -10.25 -13.33
CA ASP A 94 -2.93 -10.16 -14.58
C ASP A 94 -1.44 -10.41 -14.30
N PRO A 95 -0.84 -11.49 -14.85
CA PRO A 95 0.57 -11.79 -14.63
C PRO A 95 1.51 -10.66 -15.07
N LYS A 96 1.19 -9.91 -16.13
CA LYS A 96 2.06 -8.82 -16.61
C LYS A 96 2.08 -7.66 -15.63
N PHE A 97 0.91 -7.32 -15.09
CA PHE A 97 0.78 -6.29 -14.08
C PHE A 97 1.48 -6.71 -12.78
N ALA A 98 1.22 -7.93 -12.32
CA ALA A 98 1.86 -8.48 -11.12
C ALA A 98 3.39 -8.55 -11.26
N GLU A 99 3.91 -8.95 -12.43
CA GLU A 99 5.35 -8.98 -12.71
C GLU A 99 5.96 -7.57 -12.68
N ALA A 100 5.32 -6.59 -13.33
CA ALA A 100 5.79 -5.21 -13.32
C ALA A 100 5.83 -4.62 -11.91
N MET A 101 4.79 -4.87 -11.11
CA MET A 101 4.71 -4.46 -9.70
C MET A 101 5.75 -5.19 -8.84
N ALA A 102 5.93 -6.49 -9.01
CA ALA A 102 6.93 -7.24 -8.26
C ALA A 102 8.35 -6.76 -8.60
N LYS A 103 8.63 -6.45 -9.88
CA LYS A 103 9.91 -5.89 -10.31
C LYS A 103 10.16 -4.50 -9.72
N SER A 104 9.15 -3.63 -9.69
CA SER A 104 9.30 -2.28 -9.11
C SER A 104 9.52 -2.32 -7.60
N LEU A 105 8.88 -3.28 -6.90
CA LEU A 105 9.00 -3.45 -5.46
C LEU A 105 10.21 -4.29 -5.03
N LYS A 106 10.91 -4.95 -5.96
CA LYS A 106 11.95 -5.95 -5.65
C LYS A 106 12.97 -5.46 -4.62
N THR A 107 13.56 -4.28 -4.84
CA THR A 107 14.62 -3.74 -3.99
C THR A 107 14.14 -3.47 -2.56
N GLU A 108 13.00 -2.79 -2.41
CA GLU A 108 12.45 -2.48 -1.09
C GLU A 108 11.91 -3.74 -0.39
N HIS A 109 11.37 -4.68 -1.16
CA HIS A 109 10.90 -5.96 -0.63
C HIS A 109 12.06 -6.83 -0.14
N GLU A 110 13.16 -6.91 -0.88
CA GLU A 110 14.38 -7.61 -0.47
C GLU A 110 14.98 -7.00 0.81
N LYS A 111 15.04 -5.66 0.87
CA LYS A 111 15.48 -4.94 2.05
C LYS A 111 14.59 -5.23 3.26
N LEU A 112 13.27 -5.15 3.09
CA LEU A 112 12.29 -5.46 4.13
C LEU A 112 12.46 -6.89 4.64
N LEU A 113 12.58 -7.88 3.76
CA LEU A 113 12.79 -9.28 4.15
C LEU A 113 14.13 -9.46 4.89
N THR A 114 15.18 -8.80 4.43
CA THR A 114 16.51 -8.84 5.07
C THR A 114 16.49 -8.25 6.47
N ASP A 115 15.76 -7.15 6.66
CA ASP A 115 15.65 -6.51 7.96
C ASP A 115 14.72 -7.30 8.90
N LEU A 116 13.63 -7.89 8.37
CA LEU A 116 12.79 -8.81 9.13
C LEU A 116 13.56 -10.05 9.60
N MET A 117 14.49 -10.60 8.81
CA MET A 117 15.33 -11.71 9.29
C MET A 117 16.17 -11.37 10.53
N LYS A 118 16.40 -10.10 10.82
CA LYS A 118 17.10 -9.64 12.03
C LYS A 118 16.14 -9.33 13.19
N ASP A 119 14.84 -9.28 12.91
CA ASP A 119 13.81 -9.02 13.91
C ASP A 119 13.52 -10.29 14.74
N PRO A 120 13.52 -10.22 16.09
CA PRO A 120 13.31 -11.40 16.93
C PRO A 120 11.94 -12.07 16.75
N GLN A 121 10.88 -11.30 16.46
CA GLN A 121 9.54 -11.87 16.28
C GLN A 121 9.46 -12.64 14.96
N TYR A 122 10.00 -12.06 13.90
CA TYR A 122 10.07 -12.73 12.60
C TYR A 122 10.99 -13.96 12.64
N GLN A 123 12.11 -13.90 13.36
CA GLN A 123 12.95 -15.07 13.61
C GLN A 123 12.20 -16.19 14.32
N GLN A 124 11.36 -15.87 15.31
CA GLN A 124 10.55 -16.87 15.99
C GLN A 124 9.56 -17.54 15.03
N LEU A 125 8.86 -16.76 14.21
CA LEU A 125 7.98 -17.30 13.16
C LEU A 125 8.75 -18.18 12.18
N PHE A 126 9.96 -17.76 11.78
CA PHE A 126 10.80 -18.55 10.89
C PHE A 126 11.29 -19.86 11.54
N ILE A 127 11.66 -19.84 12.81
CA ILE A 127 12.01 -21.05 13.57
C ILE A 127 10.83 -22.01 13.65
N ASP A 128 9.61 -21.51 13.81
CA ASP A 128 8.43 -22.36 13.84
C ASP A 128 8.14 -23.00 12.47
N VAL A 129 8.46 -22.31 11.36
CA VAL A 129 8.49 -22.92 10.03
C VAL A 129 9.55 -24.02 9.95
N LEU A 130 10.76 -23.81 10.49
CA LEU A 130 11.82 -24.84 10.49
C LEU A 130 11.47 -26.10 11.29
N LYS A 131 10.52 -26.01 12.22
CA LYS A 131 10.01 -27.17 12.97
C LYS A 131 9.01 -28.01 12.19
N ASP A 132 8.67 -27.64 10.96
CA ASP A 132 7.76 -28.43 10.12
C ASP A 132 8.24 -29.89 9.99
N PRO A 133 7.34 -30.89 10.11
CA PRO A 133 7.71 -32.31 10.04
C PRO A 133 8.42 -32.73 8.75
N GLU A 134 8.17 -32.07 7.61
CA GLU A 134 8.90 -32.35 6.36
C GLU A 134 10.34 -31.88 6.45
N LEU A 135 10.57 -30.67 6.97
CA LEU A 135 11.92 -30.16 7.20
C LEU A 135 12.67 -30.98 8.26
N GLN A 136 11.98 -31.47 9.29
CA GLN A 136 12.58 -32.39 10.26
C GLN A 136 13.05 -33.70 9.62
N LYS A 137 12.32 -34.24 8.63
CA LYS A 137 12.74 -35.43 7.89
C LYS A 137 14.00 -35.15 7.06
N GLU A 138 14.04 -34.02 6.36
CA GLU A 138 15.24 -33.60 5.62
C GLU A 138 16.44 -33.42 6.54
N TYR A 139 16.24 -32.74 7.68
CA TYR A 139 17.28 -32.60 8.71
C TYR A 139 17.74 -33.97 9.25
N ALA A 140 16.82 -34.90 9.50
CA ALA A 140 17.17 -36.25 9.93
C ALA A 140 17.96 -37.03 8.86
N THR A 141 17.71 -36.78 7.58
CA THR A 141 18.49 -37.34 6.47
C THR A 141 19.92 -36.77 6.49
N VAL A 142 20.08 -35.47 6.70
CA VAL A 142 21.39 -34.81 6.82
C VAL A 142 22.18 -35.36 8.00
N VAL A 143 21.57 -35.50 9.18
CA VAL A 143 22.25 -36.08 10.37
C VAL A 143 22.63 -37.56 10.15
N LYS A 144 21.93 -38.27 9.26
CA LYS A 144 22.26 -39.66 8.90
C LYS A 144 23.21 -39.76 7.72
N SER A 145 23.62 -38.64 7.12
CA SER A 145 24.50 -38.61 5.96
C SER A 145 25.89 -39.15 6.30
N LYS A 146 26.65 -39.53 5.28
CA LYS A 146 27.99 -40.08 5.47
C LYS A 146 28.92 -39.03 6.09
N GLU A 147 28.82 -37.79 5.63
CA GLU A 147 29.60 -36.64 6.09
C GLU A 147 29.38 -36.38 7.58
N PHE A 148 28.10 -36.39 8.02
CA PHE A 148 27.80 -36.21 9.44
C PHE A 148 28.23 -37.42 10.29
N ARG A 149 28.16 -38.64 9.74
CA ARG A 149 28.64 -39.85 10.43
C ARG A 149 30.16 -39.83 10.66
N GLU A 150 30.95 -39.29 9.74
CA GLU A 150 32.40 -39.14 9.92
C GLU A 150 32.69 -38.20 11.09
N HIS A 151 32.01 -37.05 11.16
CA HIS A 151 32.12 -36.15 12.30
C HIS A 151 31.64 -36.81 13.60
N LEU A 152 30.52 -37.54 13.56
CA LEU A 152 30.00 -38.26 14.71
C LEU A 152 30.97 -39.34 15.21
N GLN A 153 31.62 -40.07 14.30
CA GLN A 153 32.63 -41.07 14.64
C GLN A 153 33.85 -40.42 15.31
N GLN A 154 34.27 -39.25 14.86
CA GLN A 154 35.34 -38.50 15.51
C GLN A 154 34.94 -38.09 16.93
N VAL A 155 33.76 -37.48 17.11
CA VAL A 155 33.26 -37.07 18.43
C VAL A 155 33.12 -38.27 19.38
N ILE A 156 32.65 -39.42 18.88
CA ILE A 156 32.57 -40.66 19.66
C ILE A 156 33.96 -41.13 20.07
N SER A 157 34.92 -41.14 19.13
CA SER A 157 36.31 -41.53 19.41
C SER A 157 36.93 -40.64 20.49
N GLU A 158 36.82 -39.32 20.34
CA GLU A 158 37.31 -38.34 21.33
C GLU A 158 36.63 -38.52 22.70
N THR A 159 35.32 -38.80 22.71
CA THR A 159 34.56 -39.06 23.94
C THR A 159 35.05 -40.32 24.64
N LEU A 160 35.27 -41.42 23.91
CA LEU A 160 35.80 -42.66 24.46
C LEU A 160 37.25 -42.53 24.93
N GLU A 161 38.02 -41.66 24.28
CA GLU A 161 39.40 -41.40 24.66
C GLU A 161 39.53 -40.49 25.89
N SER A 162 38.46 -39.81 26.29
CA SER A 162 38.41 -38.98 27.49
C SER A 162 38.78 -39.81 28.74
N PRO A 163 39.68 -39.30 29.61
CA PRO A 163 40.05 -39.98 30.85
C PRO A 163 38.86 -40.39 31.72
N LEU A 164 37.80 -39.59 31.70
CA LEU A 164 36.58 -39.84 32.48
C LEU A 164 35.81 -41.05 31.95
N TYR A 165 35.73 -41.20 30.62
CA TYR A 165 35.10 -42.35 29.98
C TYR A 165 35.96 -43.60 30.04
N LYS A 166 37.28 -43.48 29.85
CA LYS A 166 38.23 -44.59 30.03
C LYS A 166 38.11 -45.20 31.43
N ALA A 167 38.14 -44.37 32.48
CA ALA A 167 37.97 -44.81 33.86
C ALA A 167 36.62 -45.50 34.09
N LYS A 168 35.55 -44.98 33.47
CA LYS A 168 34.21 -45.59 33.57
C LYS A 168 34.14 -46.95 32.86
N ILE A 169 34.78 -47.07 31.69
CA ILE A 169 34.89 -48.35 30.97
C ILE A 169 35.71 -49.35 31.80
N GLU A 170 36.82 -48.92 32.38
CA GLU A 170 37.64 -49.75 33.27
C GLU A 170 36.87 -50.23 34.50
N ASP A 171 36.10 -49.35 35.16
CA ASP A 171 35.26 -49.73 36.30
C ASP A 171 34.17 -50.75 35.90
N ILE A 172 33.54 -50.57 34.74
CA ILE A 172 32.56 -51.53 34.20
C ILE A 172 33.24 -52.88 33.94
N LEU A 173 34.39 -52.89 33.26
CA LEU A 173 35.14 -54.12 32.97
C LEU A 173 35.56 -54.85 34.26
N GLN A 174 36.00 -54.12 35.28
CA GLN A 174 36.35 -54.69 36.58
C GLN A 174 35.13 -55.26 37.31
N LYS A 175 33.98 -54.59 37.26
CA LYS A 175 32.73 -55.10 37.85
C LYS A 175 32.25 -56.37 37.17
N GLU A 176 32.25 -56.42 35.84
CA GLU A 176 31.83 -57.60 35.09
C GLU A 176 32.82 -58.76 35.26
N ALA A 177 34.13 -58.49 35.33
CA ALA A 177 35.13 -59.51 35.65
C ALA A 177 34.95 -60.09 37.05
N LYS A 178 34.58 -59.27 38.05
CA LYS A 178 34.25 -59.75 39.40
C LYS A 178 33.01 -60.63 39.41
N LYS A 179 31.94 -60.24 38.70
CA LYS A 179 30.72 -61.06 38.58
C LYS A 179 30.99 -62.40 37.88
N ALA A 180 31.74 -62.40 36.78
CA ALA A 180 32.10 -63.63 36.08
C ALA A 180 33.01 -64.55 36.92
N GLY A 181 33.86 -63.98 37.78
CA GLY A 181 34.66 -64.72 38.76
C GLY A 181 33.84 -65.29 39.92
N GLU A 182 32.75 -64.63 40.32
CA GLU A 182 31.82 -65.10 41.33
C GLU A 182 30.90 -66.22 40.80
N GLU A 183 30.45 -66.13 39.55
CA GLU A 183 29.68 -67.21 38.89
C GLU A 183 30.55 -68.46 38.59
N GLY A 184 31.86 -68.30 38.39
CA GLY A 184 32.80 -69.43 38.21
C GLY A 184 33.14 -70.20 39.49
N ASN A 185 32.79 -69.67 40.67
CA ASN A 185 33.11 -70.29 41.97
C ASN A 185 31.92 -71.02 42.63
N ASP A 186 30.72 -70.91 42.05
CA ASP A 186 29.55 -71.68 42.50
C ASP A 186 29.52 -73.08 41.85
N SER A 187 30.03 -73.24 40.64
CA SER A 187 30.13 -74.53 39.94
C SER A 187 31.22 -75.48 40.47
N LYS A 188 32.00 -75.08 41.48
CA LYS A 188 33.09 -75.90 42.06
C LYS A 188 32.81 -76.36 43.49
N LYS A 189 31.63 -76.05 44.05
CA LYS A 189 31.22 -76.46 45.40
C LYS A 189 30.24 -77.64 45.45
N GLU A 190 29.77 -78.16 44.32
CA GLU A 190 28.87 -79.32 44.29
C GLU A 190 29.57 -80.69 44.13
N ASP A 191 30.90 -80.75 43.94
CA ASP A 191 31.64 -82.00 43.68
C ASP A 191 32.74 -82.35 44.73
N THR A 192 32.61 -81.90 45.98
CA THR A 192 33.40 -82.41 47.14
C THR A 192 32.52 -82.61 48.36
#